data_AF-A0A3M0XI84-F1
#
_entry.id   AF-A0A3M0XI84-F1
#
_cell.length_a   1.000
_cell.length_b   1.000
_cell.length_c   1.000
_cell.angle_alpha   90.00
_cell.angle_beta   90.00
_cell.angle_gamma   90.00
#
_symmetry.space_group_name_H-M   'P 1'
#
loop_
_entity.id
_entity.type
_entity.pdbx_description
1 polymer ?
#
loop_
_entity_poly.entity_id
_entity_poly.type
_entity_poly.pdbx_seq_one_letter_code
_entity_poly.pdbx_strand_id
1 'polypeptide(L)'
;PKIGFALGFGALLGDSVKSFFKRRMGIAPGKPWYIIDQLDYVIGAIIIASPIHFIGFSNIIYITSISIFLTIIANQIGYALGIRKVKW
;
A
#
# COMPACT_ATOMS: atom_id res chain seq x y z
N PRO A 1 13.51 -15.06 6.40
CA PRO A 1 12.14 -15.63 6.37
C PRO A 1 11.10 -14.89 7.23
N LYS A 2 11.31 -14.70 8.54
CA LYS A 2 10.33 -14.09 9.45
C LYS A 2 9.93 -12.65 9.08
N ILE A 3 10.92 -11.81 8.75
CA ILE A 3 10.70 -10.41 8.33
C ILE A 3 9.95 -10.34 6.98
N GLY A 4 10.34 -11.17 6.00
CA GLY A 4 9.66 -11.20 4.70
C GLY A 4 8.19 -11.60 4.83
N PHE A 5 7.89 -12.59 5.68
CA PHE A 5 6.51 -12.96 6.00
C PHE A 5 5.75 -11.81 6.66
N ALA A 6 6.34 -11.15 7.66
CA ALA A 6 5.70 -10.03 8.36
C ALA A 6 5.42 -8.83 7.46
N LEU A 7 6.34 -8.48 6.56
CA LEU A 7 6.16 -7.41 5.58
C LEU A 7 5.01 -7.75 4.61
N GLY A 8 5.03 -8.95 4.02
CA GLY A 8 3.98 -9.38 3.09
C GLY A 8 2.61 -9.50 3.75
N PHE A 9 2.56 -10.11 4.94
CA PHE A 9 1.33 -10.24 5.72
C PHE A 9 0.79 -8.88 6.16
N GLY A 10 1.67 -7.98 6.64
CA GLY A 10 1.29 -6.62 7.02
C GLY A 10 0.78 -5.80 5.85
N ALA A 11 1.39 -5.92 4.67
CA ALA A 11 0.91 -5.25 3.46
C ALA A 11 -0.53 -5.68 3.09
N LEU A 12 -0.80 -6.99 3.07
CA LEU A 12 -2.13 -7.53 2.78
C LEU A 12 -3.17 -7.16 3.85
N LEU A 13 -2.76 -7.16 5.13
CA LEU A 13 -3.62 -6.71 6.22
C LEU A 13 -3.96 -5.22 6.09
N GLY A 14 -2.98 -4.37 5.77
CA GLY A 14 -3.19 -2.94 5.57
C GLY A 14 -4.24 -2.66 4.49
N ASP A 15 -4.11 -3.29 3.32
CA ASP A 15 -5.08 -3.16 2.23
C ASP A 15 -6.47 -3.70 2.61
N SER A 16 -6.52 -4.80 3.37
CA SER A 16 -7.78 -5.36 3.88
C SER A 16 -8.49 -4.41 4.85
N VAL A 17 -7.75 -3.83 5.79
CA VAL A 17 -8.26 -2.86 6.77
C VAL A 17 -8.78 -1.62 6.05
N LYS A 18 -8.00 -1.05 5.13
CA LYS A 18 -8.47 0.06 4.28
C LYS A 18 -9.74 -0.32 3.54
N SER A 19 -9.76 -1.48 2.88
CA SER A 19 -10.91 -1.94 2.10
C SER A 19 -12.16 -2.05 2.96
N PHE A 20 -12.05 -2.56 4.19
CA PHE A 20 -13.12 -2.57 5.18
C PHE A 20 -13.65 -1.17 5.49
N PHE A 21 -12.77 -0.21 5.79
CA PHE A 21 -13.18 1.18 6.02
C PHE A 21 -13.81 1.84 4.79
N LYS A 22 -13.30 1.56 3.56
CA LYS A 22 -13.93 2.02 2.31
C LYS A 22 -15.39 1.55 2.22
N ARG A 23 -15.68 0.29 2.60
CA ARG A 23 -17.05 -0.24 2.60
C ARG A 23 -17.93 0.50 3.61
N ARG A 24 -17.39 0.78 4.81
CA ARG A 24 -18.14 1.46 5.89
C ARG A 24 -18.51 2.90 5.54
N MET A 25 -17.71 3.59 4.74
CA MET A 25 -18.03 4.95 4.26
C MET A 25 -18.88 4.96 2.97
N GLY A 26 -19.35 3.80 2.49
CA GLY A 26 -20.19 3.72 1.30
C GLY A 26 -19.48 3.93 -0.04
N ILE A 27 -18.14 4.00 -0.07
CA ILE A 27 -17.36 4.00 -1.32
C ILE A 27 -17.64 2.65 -2.00
N ALA A 28 -17.92 2.57 -3.31
CA ALA A 28 -18.16 1.29 -4.02
C ALA A 28 -16.85 0.50 -4.30
N PRO A 29 -16.89 -0.82 -4.56
CA PRO A 29 -15.70 -1.57 -4.95
C PRO A 29 -15.13 -1.01 -6.26
N GLY A 30 -13.81 -0.96 -6.39
CA GLY A 30 -13.14 -0.39 -7.57
C GLY A 30 -13.13 1.14 -7.66
N LYS A 31 -13.78 1.87 -6.74
CA LYS A 31 -13.61 3.32 -6.64
C LYS A 31 -12.26 3.65 -5.95
N PRO A 32 -11.49 4.60 -6.51
CA PRO A 32 -10.20 4.99 -5.93
C PRO A 32 -10.40 5.77 -4.63
N TRP A 33 -9.49 5.54 -3.69
CA TRP A 33 -9.23 6.37 -2.53
C TRP A 33 -7.77 6.82 -2.59
N TYR A 34 -7.52 7.80 -3.46
CA TYR A 34 -6.19 8.16 -3.98
C TYR A 34 -5.03 8.16 -2.97
N ILE A 35 -5.20 8.79 -1.81
CA ILE A 35 -4.11 8.92 -0.83
C ILE A 35 -3.93 7.63 -0.02
N ILE A 36 -5.03 7.02 0.42
CA ILE A 36 -4.97 5.87 1.33
C ILE A 36 -4.63 4.59 0.57
N ASP A 37 -5.10 4.44 -0.66
CA ASP A 37 -4.80 3.29 -1.52
C ASP A 37 -3.30 3.16 -1.89
N GLN A 38 -2.49 4.21 -1.69
CA GLN A 38 -1.04 4.19 -1.97
C GLN A 38 -0.19 3.95 -0.72
N LEU A 39 -0.74 4.20 0.46
CA LEU A 39 0.01 4.17 1.72
C LEU A 39 -0.37 3.00 2.63
N ASP A 40 -1.59 2.48 2.50
CA ASP A 40 -2.14 1.41 3.31
C ASP A 40 -1.25 0.17 3.40
N TYR A 41 -0.71 -0.31 2.26
CA TYR A 41 0.14 -1.48 2.23
C TYR A 41 1.51 -1.22 2.89
N VAL A 42 2.07 -0.03 2.70
CA VAL A 42 3.36 0.37 3.32
C VAL A 42 3.19 0.51 4.82
N ILE A 43 2.14 1.20 5.25
CA ILE A 43 1.82 1.42 6.67
C ILE A 43 1.54 0.07 7.34
N GLY A 44 0.74 -0.80 6.72
CA GLY A 44 0.47 -2.13 7.25
C GLY A 44 1.74 -2.98 7.39
N ALA A 45 2.61 -2.96 6.38
CA ALA A 45 3.89 -3.67 6.42
C ALA A 45 4.81 -3.15 7.53
N ILE A 46 4.94 -1.82 7.69
CA ILE A 46 5.77 -1.21 8.72
C ILE A 46 5.24 -1.55 10.11
N ILE A 47 3.93 -1.37 10.36
CA ILE A 47 3.33 -1.64 11.68
C ILE A 47 3.56 -3.09 12.11
N ILE A 48 3.41 -4.06 11.21
CA ILE A 48 3.58 -5.48 11.53
C ILE A 48 5.06 -5.88 11.61
N ALA A 49 5.94 -5.25 10.83
CA ALA A 49 7.37 -5.55 10.85
C ALA A 49 8.13 -4.87 12.01
N SER A 50 7.68 -3.69 12.47
CA SER A 50 8.35 -2.91 13.52
C SER A 50 8.61 -3.68 14.83
N PRO A 51 7.70 -4.53 15.34
CA PRO A 51 7.96 -5.36 16.53
C PRO A 51 9.03 -6.43 16.33
N ILE A 52 9.28 -6.86 15.09
CA ILE A 52 10.26 -7.90 14.75
C ILE A 52 11.62 -7.29 14.46
N HIS A 53 11.63 -6.13 13.80
CA HIS A 53 12.83 -5.40 13.44
C HIS A 53 12.57 -3.90 13.54
N PHE A 54 13.42 -3.19 14.28
CA PHE A 54 13.33 -1.74 14.37
C PHE A 54 13.61 -1.10 13.00
N ILE A 55 12.58 -0.48 12.41
CA ILE A 55 12.72 0.28 11.17
C ILE A 55 12.95 1.73 11.58
N GLY A 56 14.18 2.22 11.39
CA GLY A 56 14.52 3.61 11.73
C GLY A 56 13.67 4.62 10.95
N PHE A 57 13.41 5.78 11.55
CA PHE A 57 12.58 6.83 10.95
C PHE A 57 13.04 7.25 9.55
N SER A 58 14.34 7.33 9.31
CA SER A 58 14.89 7.63 7.97
C SER A 58 14.49 6.58 6.93
N ASN A 59 14.48 5.30 7.30
CA ASN A 59 14.06 4.21 6.41
C ASN A 59 12.55 4.24 6.16
N ILE A 60 11.74 4.58 7.17
CA ILE A 60 10.29 4.75 7.00
C ILE A 60 10.01 5.84 5.96
N ILE A 61 10.65 6.99 6.08
CA ILE A 61 10.49 8.11 5.14
C ILE A 61 10.93 7.71 3.74
N TYR A 62 12.09 7.03 3.63
CA TYR A 62 12.63 6.56 2.35
C TYR A 62 11.70 5.55 1.67
N ILE A 63 11.28 4.50 2.39
CA ILE A 63 10.39 3.44 1.89
C ILE A 63 9.03 4.02 1.51
N THR A 64 8.48 4.93 2.31
CA THR A 64 7.19 5.55 2.02
C THR A 64 7.28 6.44 0.79
N SER A 65 8.32 7.27 0.70
CA SER A 65 8.55 8.14 -0.47
C SER A 65 8.69 7.32 -1.75
N ILE A 66 9.58 6.31 -1.76
CA ILE A 66 9.81 5.49 -2.95
C ILE A 66 8.57 4.68 -3.34
N SER A 67 7.80 4.23 -2.34
CA SER A 67 6.56 3.48 -2.58
C SER A 67 5.56 4.31 -3.38
N ILE A 68 5.32 5.56 -3.00
CA ILE A 68 4.39 6.47 -3.71
C ILE A 68 4.79 6.61 -5.17
N PHE A 69 6.07 6.88 -5.46
CA PHE A 69 6.56 6.99 -6.84
C PHE A 69 6.35 5.68 -7.61
N LEU A 70 6.65 4.55 -6.97
CA LEU A 70 6.52 3.23 -7.59
C LEU A 70 5.06 2.91 -7.91
N THR A 71 4.11 3.23 -7.01
CA THR A 71 2.68 3.00 -7.25
C THR A 71 2.20 3.83 -8.43
N ILE A 72 2.58 5.11 -8.50
CA ILE A 72 2.22 5.99 -9.61
C ILE A 72 2.77 5.42 -10.92
N ILE A 73 4.06 5.08 -10.98
CA ILE A 73 4.68 4.53 -12.19
C ILE A 73 4.00 3.22 -12.59
N ALA A 74 3.73 2.31 -11.65
CA ALA A 74 3.05 1.05 -11.92
C ALA A 74 1.64 1.26 -12.48
N ASN A 75 0.89 2.23 -11.95
CA ASN A 75 -0.44 2.56 -12.46
C ASN A 75 -0.38 3.16 -13.87
N GLN A 76 0.59 4.04 -14.14
CA GLN A 76 0.82 4.60 -15.47
C GLN A 76 1.19 3.52 -16.50
N ILE A 77 2.09 2.59 -16.13
CA ILE A 77 2.46 1.46 -17.00
C ILE A 77 1.25 0.56 -17.23
N GLY A 78 0.48 0.23 -16.19
CA GLY A 78 -0.72 -0.59 -16.31
C GLY A 78 -1.79 0.04 -17.21
N TYR A 79 -1.91 1.37 -17.19
CA TYR A 79 -2.78 2.10 -18.11
C TYR A 79 -2.24 2.11 -19.54
N ALA A 80 -0.94 2.36 -19.73
CA ALA A 80 -0.30 2.38 -21.05
C ALA A 80 -0.40 1.04 -21.77
N LEU A 81 -0.33 -0.07 -21.03
CA LEU A 81 -0.51 -1.44 -21.55
C LEU A 81 -1.98 -1.84 -21.76
N GLY A 82 -2.94 -0.97 -21.44
CA GLY A 82 -4.37 -1.25 -21.55
C GLY A 82 -4.91 -2.27 -20.52
N ILE A 83 -4.08 -2.69 -19.56
CA ILE A 83 -4.46 -3.62 -18.48
C ILE A 83 -5.42 -2.93 -17.51
N ARG A 84 -5.14 -1.65 -17.20
CA ARG A 84 -6.01 -0.80 -16.40
C ARG A 84 -6.76 0.17 -17.29
N LYS A 85 -8.09 0.26 -17.09
CA LYS A 85 -8.95 1.24 -17.77
C LYS A 85 -8.74 2.68 -17.26
N VAL A 86 -7.98 2.85 -16.18
CA VAL A 86 -7.85 4.10 -15.43
C VAL A 86 -6.41 4.34 -15.01
N LYS A 87 -5.98 5.62 -14.97
CA LYS A 87 -4.58 6.07 -14.82
C LYS A 87 -4.06 6.07 -13.39
N TRP A 88 -4.79 5.50 -12.43
CA TRP A 88 -4.55 5.65 -11.00
C TRP A 88 -4.50 4.33 -10.26
#